data_AF-A0A150T5J9-F1
#
_entry.id   AF-A0A150T5J9-F1
#
_cell.length_a   1.000
_cell.length_b   1.000
_cell.length_c   1.000
_cell.angle_alpha   90.00
_cell.angle_beta   90.00
_cell.angle_gamma   90.00
#
_symmetry.space_group_name_H-M   'P 1'
#
loop_
_entity.id
_entity.type
_entity.pdbx_description
1 polymer ?
#
loop_
_entity_poly.entity_id
_entity_poly.type
_entity_poly.pdbx_seq_one_letter_code
_entity_poly.pdbx_strand_id
1 'polypeptide(L)'
;MSDPERPDSDVERAMSGDAIATLVQGYSEFRRFLERRVGSQAVAEDILQEAFARGIDRIGALRSDESVTAWFYRALRNAVIDHYRRRGASERAMAALAAELDEAVEPDVEMQRAVCQCVRGLAGVLKPEYAAALQRVEIDGLSVQAFAEEASITPNNAAVRL
;
A
#
# COMPACT_ATOMS: atom_id res chain seq x y z
N MET A 1 -46.16 7.71 42.77
CA MET A 1 -45.06 8.17 43.63
C MET A 1 -44.28 6.93 44.01
N SER A 2 -43.11 6.61 43.48
CA SER A 2 -42.26 7.16 42.42
C SER A 2 -41.50 5.94 41.88
N ASP A 3 -41.31 5.86 40.56
CA ASP A 3 -40.54 4.80 39.91
C ASP A 3 -39.07 5.25 39.83
N PRO A 4 -38.11 4.67 40.58
CA PRO A 4 -36.76 5.17 40.66
C PRO A 4 -35.76 4.13 40.15
N GLU A 5 -35.53 4.04 38.83
CA GLU A 5 -34.26 3.51 38.28
C GLU A 5 -34.18 3.68 36.76
N ARG A 6 -33.61 4.81 36.30
CA ARG A 6 -32.87 4.85 35.02
C ARG A 6 -31.71 5.84 35.06
N PRO A 7 -30.59 5.54 35.75
CA PRO A 7 -29.36 6.33 35.63
C PRO A 7 -28.27 5.68 34.74
N ASP A 8 -28.37 4.39 34.40
CA ASP A 8 -27.25 3.65 33.77
C ASP A 8 -27.08 3.94 32.26
N SER A 9 -28.19 3.98 31.51
CA SER A 9 -28.14 4.11 30.04
C SER A 9 -27.65 5.45 29.53
N ASP A 10 -27.84 6.52 30.30
CA ASP A 10 -27.44 7.87 29.91
C ASP A 10 -25.98 8.14 30.25
N VAL A 11 -25.47 7.53 31.34
CA VAL A 11 -24.05 7.54 31.70
C VAL A 11 -23.24 6.69 30.72
N GLU A 12 -23.71 5.49 30.37
CA GLU A 12 -23.06 4.64 29.33
C GLU A 12 -23.02 5.34 27.96
N ARG A 13 -24.09 6.05 27.59
CA ARG A 13 -24.16 6.82 26.34
C ARG A 13 -23.21 8.03 26.37
N ALA A 14 -23.11 8.74 27.50
CA ALA A 14 -22.17 9.84 27.68
C ALA A 14 -20.70 9.36 27.66
N MET A 15 -20.40 8.26 28.34
CA MET A 15 -19.06 7.65 28.36
C MET A 15 -18.63 7.16 26.96
N SER A 16 -19.57 6.60 26.20
CA SER A 16 -19.33 6.24 24.80
C SER A 16 -19.07 7.49 23.93
N GLY A 17 -19.77 8.60 24.20
CA GLY A 17 -19.56 9.89 23.55
C GLY A 17 -18.16 10.47 23.81
N ASP A 18 -17.70 10.44 25.07
CA ASP A 18 -16.36 10.91 25.46
C ASP A 18 -15.25 10.03 24.88
N ALA A 19 -15.48 8.71 24.81
CA ALA A 19 -14.59 7.77 24.14
C ALA A 19 -14.46 8.07 22.64
N ILE A 20 -15.58 8.33 21.95
CA ILE A 20 -15.58 8.72 20.53
C ILE A 20 -14.84 10.05 20.35
N ALA A 21 -15.12 11.05 21.18
CA ALA A 21 -14.46 12.35 21.11
C ALA A 21 -12.94 12.22 21.27
N THR A 22 -12.48 11.37 22.21
CA THR A 22 -11.06 11.07 22.43
C THR A 22 -10.41 10.48 21.18
N LEU A 23 -11.07 9.54 20.50
CA LEU A 23 -10.54 8.95 19.27
C LEU A 23 -10.53 9.94 18.09
N VAL A 24 -11.58 10.74 17.94
CA VAL A 24 -11.65 11.77 16.88
C VAL A 24 -10.54 12.81 17.06
N GLN A 25 -10.27 13.24 18.29
CA GLN A 25 -9.13 14.14 18.58
C GLN A 25 -7.79 13.50 18.21
N GLY A 26 -7.63 12.19 18.44
CA GLY A 26 -6.44 11.42 18.08
C GLY A 26 -6.27 11.12 16.59
N TYR A 27 -7.23 11.48 15.71
CA TYR A 27 -7.24 11.10 14.29
C TYR A 27 -5.91 11.36 13.58
N SER A 28 -5.34 12.55 13.77
CA SER A 28 -4.09 12.93 13.09
C SER A 28 -2.89 12.08 13.53
N GLU A 29 -2.84 11.66 14.79
CA GLU A 29 -1.78 10.81 15.33
C GLU A 29 -1.93 9.37 14.85
N PHE A 30 -3.15 8.84 14.83
CA PHE A 30 -3.46 7.52 14.28
C PHE A 30 -3.12 7.44 12.80
N ARG A 31 -3.44 8.48 12.02
CA ARG A 31 -3.07 8.56 10.60
C ARG A 31 -1.56 8.51 10.41
N ARG A 32 -0.78 9.33 11.13
CA ARG A 32 0.70 9.29 11.11
C ARG A 32 1.27 7.94 11.58
N PHE A 33 0.61 7.30 12.54
CA PHE A 33 1.00 5.96 13.01
C PHE A 33 0.84 4.91 11.91
N LEU A 34 -0.24 4.97 11.13
CA LEU A 34 -0.52 4.09 10.00
C LEU A 34 0.37 4.42 8.80
N GLU A 35 0.52 5.69 8.44
CA GLU A 35 1.38 6.16 7.34
C GLU A 35 2.80 5.60 7.46
N ARG A 36 3.40 5.66 8.65
CA ARG A 36 4.73 5.09 8.92
C ARG A 36 4.81 3.58 8.72
N ARG A 37 3.68 2.86 8.77
CA ARG A 37 3.61 1.40 8.63
C ARG A 37 3.28 0.97 7.21
N VAL A 38 2.40 1.71 6.53
CA VAL A 38 1.92 1.34 5.19
C VAL A 38 2.59 2.11 4.06
N GLY A 39 3.34 3.16 4.37
CA GLY A 39 4.12 3.94 3.40
C GLY A 39 3.28 4.78 2.43
N SER A 40 1.96 4.87 2.64
CA SER A 40 1.02 5.60 1.78
C SER A 40 -0.02 6.31 2.63
N GLN A 41 -0.22 7.61 2.37
CA GLN A 41 -1.24 8.41 3.03
C GLN A 41 -2.65 7.90 2.72
N ALA A 42 -2.94 7.60 1.45
CA ALA A 42 -4.26 7.12 1.04
C ALA A 42 -4.62 5.79 1.72
N VAL A 43 -3.68 4.83 1.72
CA VAL A 43 -3.89 3.53 2.39
C VAL A 43 -4.04 3.69 3.90
N ALA A 44 -3.30 4.61 4.51
CA ALA A 44 -3.43 4.91 5.93
C ALA A 44 -4.82 5.49 6.26
N GLU A 45 -5.33 6.39 5.42
CA GLU A 45 -6.68 6.96 5.57
C GLU A 45 -7.76 5.88 5.42
N ASP A 46 -7.66 4.99 4.43
CA ASP A 46 -8.61 3.89 4.23
C ASP A 46 -8.67 2.94 5.45
N ILE A 47 -7.50 2.52 5.94
CA ILE A 47 -7.41 1.65 7.12
C ILE A 47 -7.97 2.35 8.36
N LEU A 48 -7.70 3.65 8.51
CA LEU A 48 -8.18 4.43 9.63
C LEU A 48 -9.71 4.53 9.62
N GLN A 49 -10.30 4.85 8.46
CA GLN A 49 -11.74 4.91 8.29
C GLN A 49 -12.41 3.56 8.58
N GLU A 50 -11.86 2.47 8.05
CA GLU A 50 -12.37 1.12 8.31
C GLU A 50 -12.29 0.76 9.81
N ALA A 51 -11.22 1.17 10.50
CA ALA A 51 -11.07 0.96 11.94
C ALA A 51 -12.05 1.80 12.78
N PHE A 52 -12.30 3.05 12.40
CA PHE A 52 -13.33 3.89 13.04
C PHE A 52 -14.72 3.30 12.85
N ALA A 53 -15.07 2.89 11.62
CA ALA A 53 -16.37 2.29 11.31
C ALA A 53 -16.63 1.03 12.15
N ARG A 54 -15.64 0.13 12.24
CA ARG A 54 -15.72 -1.08 13.08
C ARG A 54 -15.62 -0.78 14.58
N GLY A 55 -14.99 0.34 14.93
CA GLY A 55 -14.70 0.73 16.30
C GLY A 55 -15.90 1.32 17.02
N ILE A 56 -16.69 2.16 16.33
CA ILE A 56 -17.90 2.80 16.88
C ILE A 56 -18.88 1.77 17.46
N ASP A 57 -19.05 0.63 16.79
CA ASP A 57 -19.93 -0.46 17.26
C ASP A 57 -19.41 -1.17 18.53
N ARG A 58 -18.11 -1.08 18.81
CA ARG A 58 -17.43 -1.80 19.90
C ARG A 58 -17.05 -0.91 21.07
N ILE A 59 -17.03 0.40 20.89
CA ILE A 59 -16.66 1.38 21.92
C ILE A 59 -17.62 1.35 23.10
N GLY A 60 -18.92 1.14 22.86
CA GLY A 60 -19.91 1.03 23.95
C GLY A 60 -19.72 -0.19 24.86
N ALA A 61 -18.92 -1.18 24.45
CA ALA A 61 -18.60 -2.36 25.26
C ALA A 61 -17.26 -2.24 26.00
N LEU A 62 -16.53 -1.12 25.84
CA LEU A 62 -15.27 -0.90 26.54
C LEU A 62 -15.54 -0.63 28.03
N ARG A 63 -15.15 -1.59 28.88
CA ARG A 63 -15.20 -1.43 30.33
C ARG A 63 -14.13 -0.43 30.78
N SER A 64 -14.44 0.32 31.83
CA SER A 64 -13.77 1.53 32.34
C SER A 64 -12.26 1.48 32.62
N ASP A 65 -11.61 0.31 32.56
CA ASP A 65 -10.22 0.14 32.99
C ASP A 65 -9.19 0.16 31.84
N GLU A 66 -9.61 -0.02 30.59
CA GLU A 66 -8.71 0.08 29.43
C GLU A 66 -8.82 1.46 28.76
N SER A 67 -7.69 2.14 28.56
CA SER A 67 -7.66 3.39 27.78
C SER A 67 -8.19 3.13 26.37
N VAL A 68 -9.28 3.81 26.00
CA VAL A 68 -9.88 3.78 24.64
C VAL A 68 -8.83 3.95 23.55
N THR A 69 -7.84 4.81 23.79
CA THR A 69 -6.70 5.05 22.89
C THR A 69 -5.82 3.82 22.73
N ALA A 70 -5.47 3.14 23.83
CA ALA A 70 -4.65 1.93 23.80
C ALA A 70 -5.37 0.78 23.08
N TRP A 71 -6.67 0.61 23.36
CA TRP A 71 -7.52 -0.32 22.64
C TRP A 71 -7.56 -0.01 21.14
N PHE A 72 -7.72 1.26 20.76
CA PHE A 72 -7.80 1.64 19.35
C PHE A 72 -6.48 1.41 18.63
N TYR A 73 -5.33 1.69 19.26
CA TYR A 73 -4.02 1.32 18.70
C TYR A 73 -3.87 -0.20 18.47
N ARG A 74 -4.46 -1.04 19.33
CA ARG A 74 -4.51 -2.50 19.10
C ARG A 74 -5.38 -2.83 17.88
N ALA A 75 -6.55 -2.21 17.76
CA ALA A 75 -7.43 -2.37 16.60
C ALA A 75 -6.73 -1.95 15.29
N LEU A 76 -6.02 -0.82 15.28
CA LEU A 76 -5.26 -0.33 14.14
C LEU A 76 -4.15 -1.30 13.72
N ARG A 77 -3.43 -1.91 14.68
CA ARG A 77 -2.42 -2.93 14.38
C ARG A 77 -3.03 -4.15 13.69
N ASN A 78 -4.17 -4.62 14.18
CA ASN A 78 -4.89 -5.73 13.56
C ASN A 78 -5.38 -5.36 12.15
N ALA A 79 -5.88 -4.14 11.97
CA ALA A 79 -6.33 -3.64 10.67
C ALA A 79 -5.18 -3.56 9.64
N VAL A 80 -3.97 -3.17 10.06
CA VAL A 80 -2.76 -3.21 9.21
C VAL A 80 -2.40 -4.65 8.82
N ILE A 81 -2.42 -5.59 9.75
CA ILE A 81 -2.18 -7.02 9.46
C ILE A 81 -3.22 -7.54 8.46
N ASP A 82 -4.49 -7.21 8.68
CA ASP A 82 -5.60 -7.58 7.79
C ASP A 82 -5.47 -6.94 6.41
N HIS A 83 -5.00 -5.70 6.32
CA HIS A 83 -4.74 -5.03 5.05
C HIS A 83 -3.67 -5.80 4.26
N TYR A 84 -2.52 -6.09 4.86
CA TYR A 84 -1.45 -6.85 4.18
C TYR A 84 -1.87 -8.28 3.83
N ARG A 85 -2.65 -8.94 4.70
CA ARG A 85 -3.20 -10.27 4.43
C ARG A 85 -4.16 -10.27 3.25
N ARG A 86 -5.09 -9.29 3.20
CA ARG A 86 -6.02 -9.11 2.07
C ARG A 86 -5.29 -8.75 0.79
N ARG A 87 -4.31 -7.86 0.86
CA ARG A 87 -3.47 -7.48 -0.28
C ARG A 87 -2.71 -8.69 -0.83
N GLY A 88 -2.05 -9.49 0.02
CA GLY A 88 -1.39 -10.71 -0.44
C GLY A 88 -2.34 -11.80 -0.96
N ALA A 89 -3.61 -11.82 -0.52
CA ALA A 89 -4.63 -12.68 -1.13
C ALA A 89 -5.12 -12.12 -2.48
N SER A 90 -5.30 -10.80 -2.57
CA SER A 90 -5.76 -10.10 -3.77
C SER A 90 -4.69 -10.07 -4.86
N GLU A 91 -3.43 -9.87 -4.52
CA GLU A 91 -2.30 -9.96 -5.46
C GLU A 91 -2.18 -11.39 -6.00
N ARG A 92 -2.35 -12.41 -5.16
CA ARG A 92 -2.40 -13.81 -5.63
C ARG A 92 -3.60 -14.09 -6.53
N ALA A 93 -4.79 -13.57 -6.19
CA ALA A 93 -5.98 -13.72 -7.02
C ALA A 93 -5.87 -12.95 -8.35
N MET A 94 -5.31 -11.74 -8.33
CA MET A 94 -5.04 -10.95 -9.53
C MET A 94 -3.95 -11.57 -10.39
N ALA A 95 -2.89 -12.14 -9.80
CA ALA A 95 -1.87 -12.87 -10.55
C ALA A 95 -2.44 -14.14 -11.18
N ALA A 96 -3.32 -14.86 -10.49
CA ALA A 96 -4.02 -16.01 -11.05
C ALA A 96 -4.91 -15.59 -12.24
N LEU A 97 -5.69 -14.51 -12.08
CA LEU A 97 -6.52 -13.96 -13.17
C LEU A 97 -5.68 -13.40 -14.33
N ALA A 98 -4.57 -12.73 -14.05
CA ALA A 98 -3.67 -12.21 -15.07
C ALA A 98 -3.00 -13.35 -15.85
N ALA A 99 -2.60 -14.43 -15.20
CA ALA A 99 -2.10 -15.63 -15.87
C ALA A 99 -3.18 -16.28 -16.77
N GLU A 100 -4.45 -16.26 -16.36
CA GLU A 100 -5.58 -16.70 -17.20
C GLU A 100 -5.86 -15.74 -18.38
N LEU A 101 -5.54 -14.45 -18.25
CA LEU A 101 -5.76 -13.43 -19.27
C LEU A 101 -4.58 -13.26 -20.26
N ASP A 102 -3.35 -13.48 -19.81
CA ASP A 102 -2.14 -13.42 -20.66
C ASP A 102 -2.10 -14.59 -21.67
N GLU A 103 -2.80 -15.69 -21.41
CA GLU A 103 -3.07 -16.71 -22.45
C GLU A 103 -3.92 -16.15 -23.62
N ALA A 104 -4.46 -14.92 -23.53
CA ALA A 104 -5.38 -14.35 -24.51
C ALA A 104 -4.90 -13.09 -25.29
N VAL A 105 -3.73 -12.47 -25.02
CA VAL A 105 -3.31 -11.23 -25.72
C VAL A 105 -1.79 -11.13 -25.95
N GLU A 106 -1.35 -11.21 -27.21
CA GLU A 106 -0.01 -10.77 -27.67
C GLU A 106 -0.07 -9.33 -28.21
N PRO A 107 0.94 -8.47 -27.97
CA PRO A 107 0.91 -7.05 -28.32
C PRO A 107 1.10 -6.77 -29.83
N ASP A 108 0.51 -5.66 -30.29
CA ASP A 108 0.63 -5.17 -31.66
C ASP A 108 2.05 -4.64 -31.96
N VAL A 109 2.67 -5.22 -32.99
CA VAL A 109 4.05 -5.01 -33.41
C VAL A 109 4.31 -3.54 -33.80
N GLU A 110 3.31 -2.82 -34.27
CA GLU A 110 3.44 -1.42 -34.70
C GLU A 110 3.64 -0.46 -33.51
N MET A 111 2.90 -0.67 -32.43
CA MET A 111 3.04 0.10 -31.18
C MET A 111 4.42 -0.11 -30.55
N GLN A 112 4.91 -1.35 -30.54
CA GLN A 112 6.23 -1.67 -30.00
C GLN A 112 7.35 -0.91 -30.73
N ARG A 113 7.27 -0.83 -32.07
CA ARG A 113 8.28 -0.11 -32.87
C ARG A 113 8.30 1.39 -32.56
N ALA A 114 7.12 2.02 -32.43
CA ALA A 114 7.02 3.45 -32.15
C ALA A 114 7.68 3.83 -30.81
N VAL A 115 7.44 3.02 -29.77
CA VAL A 115 8.02 3.24 -28.44
C VAL A 115 9.53 3.09 -28.47
N CYS A 116 10.05 2.02 -29.09
CA CYS A 116 11.50 1.81 -29.20
C CYS A 116 12.21 3.00 -29.89
N GLN A 117 11.60 3.61 -30.91
CA GLN A 117 12.18 4.76 -31.60
C GLN A 117 12.29 5.99 -30.71
N CYS A 118 11.29 6.27 -29.87
CA CYS A 118 11.32 7.38 -28.92
C CYS A 118 12.44 7.20 -27.87
N VAL A 119 12.59 5.99 -27.34
CA VAL A 119 13.60 5.69 -26.32
C VAL A 119 15.02 5.85 -26.87
N ARG A 120 15.29 5.41 -28.10
CA ARG A 120 16.60 5.66 -28.76
C ARG A 120 16.95 7.15 -28.82
N GLY A 121 15.97 7.99 -29.15
CA GLY A 121 16.16 9.43 -29.23
C GLY A 121 16.55 10.06 -27.90
N LEU A 122 15.94 9.61 -26.80
CA LEU A 122 16.22 10.12 -25.46
C LEU A 122 17.53 9.56 -24.87
N ALA A 123 17.88 8.31 -25.18
CA ALA A 123 19.13 7.71 -24.72
C ALA A 123 20.37 8.53 -25.13
N GLY A 124 20.30 9.24 -26.27
CA GLY A 124 21.37 10.13 -26.73
C GLY A 124 21.70 11.31 -25.81
N VAL A 125 20.85 11.65 -24.83
CA VAL A 125 21.15 12.70 -23.84
C VAL A 125 21.81 12.17 -22.57
N LEU A 126 21.89 10.85 -22.42
CA LEU A 126 22.54 10.20 -21.28
C LEU A 126 24.05 10.14 -21.49
N LYS A 127 24.75 9.87 -20.39
CA LYS A 127 26.16 9.51 -20.48
C LYS A 127 26.32 8.25 -21.35
N PRO A 128 27.37 8.17 -22.18
CA PRO A 128 27.52 7.11 -23.18
C PRO A 128 27.39 5.69 -22.60
N GLU A 129 27.90 5.47 -21.39
CA GLU A 129 27.84 4.16 -20.73
C GLU A 129 26.43 3.71 -20.32
N TYR A 130 25.50 4.63 -20.08
CA TYR A 130 24.09 4.34 -19.78
C TYR A 130 23.27 4.23 -21.07
N ALA A 131 23.56 5.11 -22.03
CA ALA A 131 22.95 5.05 -23.35
C ALA A 131 23.21 3.70 -24.04
N ALA A 132 24.45 3.20 -23.96
CA ALA A 132 24.84 1.91 -24.50
C ALA A 132 24.14 0.74 -23.81
N ALA A 133 23.99 0.79 -22.48
CA ALA A 133 23.29 -0.25 -21.71
C ALA A 133 21.82 -0.34 -22.13
N LEU A 134 21.12 0.80 -22.14
CA LEU A 134 19.71 0.86 -22.52
C LEU A 134 19.47 0.41 -23.97
N GLN A 135 20.33 0.84 -24.89
CA GLN A 135 20.24 0.44 -26.30
C GLN A 135 20.40 -1.08 -26.46
N ARG A 136 21.42 -1.68 -25.85
CA ARG A 136 21.72 -3.09 -26.07
C ARG A 136 20.72 -4.02 -25.39
N VAL A 137 20.29 -3.69 -24.18
CA VAL A 137 19.43 -4.58 -23.39
C VAL A 137 17.96 -4.38 -23.75
N GLU A 138 17.44 -3.15 -23.66
CA GLU A 138 16.00 -2.90 -23.80
C GLU A 138 15.54 -2.85 -25.26
N ILE A 139 16.42 -2.39 -26.17
CA ILE A 139 16.04 -2.13 -27.55
C ILE A 139 16.50 -3.24 -28.50
N ASP A 140 17.72 -3.72 -28.31
CA ASP A 140 18.29 -4.81 -29.12
C ASP A 140 18.05 -6.19 -28.48
N GLY A 141 17.50 -6.24 -27.26
CA GLY A 141 17.02 -7.46 -26.60
C GLY A 141 18.12 -8.37 -26.04
N LEU A 142 19.34 -7.87 -25.84
CA LEU A 142 20.39 -8.65 -25.20
C LEU A 142 20.07 -8.86 -23.73
N SER A 143 20.47 -10.01 -23.18
CA SER A 143 20.43 -10.18 -21.73
C SER A 143 21.45 -9.28 -21.05
N VAL A 144 21.16 -8.86 -19.82
CA VAL A 144 22.08 -8.06 -18.99
C VAL A 144 23.43 -8.76 -18.82
N GLN A 145 23.43 -10.10 -18.74
CA GLN A 145 24.64 -10.91 -18.64
C GLN A 145 25.48 -10.81 -19.91
N ALA A 146 24.87 -10.96 -21.09
CA ALA A 146 25.56 -10.84 -22.36
C ALA A 146 26.12 -9.42 -22.58
N PHE A 147 25.38 -8.39 -22.18
CA PHE A 147 25.87 -7.01 -22.23
C PHE A 147 27.05 -6.77 -21.26
N ALA A 148 27.00 -7.34 -20.05
CA ALA A 148 28.08 -7.22 -19.08
C ALA A 148 29.39 -7.84 -19.60
N GLU A 149 29.30 -9.02 -20.22
CA GLU A 149 30.43 -9.67 -20.88
C GLU A 149 30.97 -8.82 -22.03
N GLU A 150 30.08 -8.29 -22.89
CA GLU A 150 30.45 -7.47 -24.03
C GLU A 150 31.14 -6.15 -23.61
N ALA A 151 30.60 -5.47 -22.60
CA ALA A 151 31.14 -4.23 -22.07
C ALA A 151 32.33 -4.46 -21.11
N SER A 152 32.74 -5.72 -20.89
CA SER A 152 33.81 -6.11 -19.95
C SER A 152 33.63 -5.54 -18.55
N ILE A 153 32.39 -5.59 -18.05
CA ILE A 153 31.99 -5.15 -16.71
C ILE A 153 31.32 -6.29 -15.95
N THR A 154 31.12 -6.13 -14.65
CA THR A 154 30.39 -7.15 -13.87
C THR A 154 28.89 -7.09 -14.17
N PRO A 155 28.15 -8.20 -14.07
CA PRO A 155 26.69 -8.20 -14.23
C PRO A 155 25.99 -7.22 -13.28
N ASN A 156 26.53 -7.03 -12.08
CA ASN A 156 26.03 -6.05 -11.13
C ASN A 156 26.27 -4.60 -11.60
N ASN A 157 27.41 -4.31 -12.23
CA ASN A 157 27.67 -2.99 -12.79
C ASN A 157 26.79 -2.70 -14.02
N ALA A 158 26.56 -3.71 -14.87
CA ALA A 158 25.65 -3.62 -15.99
C ALA A 158 24.20 -3.35 -15.53
N ALA A 159 23.74 -4.06 -14.50
CA ALA A 159 22.41 -3.88 -13.94
C ALA A 159 22.19 -2.48 -13.33
N VAL A 160 23.23 -1.83 -12.81
CA VAL A 160 23.15 -0.45 -12.27
C VAL A 160 23.08 0.61 -13.36
N ARG A 161 23.48 0.29 -14.60
CA ARG A 161 23.48 1.22 -15.75
C ARG A 161 22.18 1.19 -16.56
N LEU A 162 21.31 0.22 -16.28
CA LEU A 162 19.94 0.13 -16.80
C LEU A 162 19.00 0.88 -15.84
#